data_AF-A0A257JIP6-F1
#
_entry.id   AF-A0A257JIP6-F1
#
_cell.length_a   1.000
_cell.length_b   1.000
_cell.length_c   1.000
_cell.angle_alpha   90.00
_cell.angle_beta   90.00
_cell.angle_gamma   90.00
#
_symmetry.space_group_name_H-M   'P 1'
#
loop_
_entity.id
_entity.type
_entity.pdbx_description
1 polymer ?
#
loop_
_entity_poly.entity_id
_entity_poly.type
_entity_poly.pdbx_seq_one_letter_code
_entity_poly.pdbx_strand_id
1 'polypeptide(L)'
;MPALKALTSTAVPPIAAAKPPPAGPFDSLNAQQRAAVMHGDAPLRVLAGAGSGKTMTLAARVARLVLDGADPNRLLLLTFSRRAAQEMTARAGRLLHQALGLRATQAAPTLPWAGTFHAIGAR
;
A
#
# COMPACT_ATOMS: atom_id res chain seq x y z
N MET A 1 67.76 19.42 10.61
CA MET A 1 66.42 19.76 11.12
C MET A 1 65.51 20.15 9.95
N PRO A 2 64.61 19.28 9.49
CA PRO A 2 63.44 19.66 8.70
C PRO A 2 62.12 19.41 9.47
N ALA A 3 61.18 20.32 9.30
CA ALA A 3 59.92 20.40 10.02
C ALA A 3 58.88 19.35 9.56
N LEU A 4 58.15 18.76 10.52
CA LEU A 4 56.94 17.98 10.27
C LEU A 4 55.81 18.92 9.79
N LYS A 5 55.25 18.64 8.60
CA LYS A 5 54.01 19.25 8.10
C LYS A 5 52.81 18.51 8.68
N ALA A 6 51.94 19.23 9.39
CA ALA A 6 50.69 18.72 9.93
C ALA A 6 49.71 18.34 8.80
N LEU A 7 49.15 17.14 8.88
CA LEU A 7 48.00 16.71 8.07
C LEU A 7 46.73 17.21 8.77
N THR A 8 46.11 18.26 8.23
CA THR A 8 44.79 18.74 8.69
C THR A 8 43.69 17.80 8.23
N SER A 9 43.05 17.15 9.20
CA SER A 9 41.79 16.43 9.06
C SER A 9 40.70 17.36 8.52
N THR A 10 40.13 17.03 7.36
CA THR A 10 38.97 17.76 6.82
C THR A 10 37.72 17.13 7.43
N ALA A 11 37.08 17.84 8.35
CA ALA A 11 35.81 17.42 8.94
C ALA A 11 34.71 17.40 7.86
N VAL A 12 34.06 16.25 7.70
CA VAL A 12 32.84 16.11 6.90
C VAL A 12 31.71 16.82 7.64
N PRO A 13 30.98 17.77 7.02
CA PRO A 13 29.87 18.44 7.70
C PRO A 13 28.73 17.45 7.99
N PRO A 14 28.00 17.61 9.12
CA PRO A 14 26.87 16.75 9.43
C PRO A 14 25.77 17.00 8.41
N ILE A 15 25.48 15.99 7.59
CA ILE A 15 24.28 15.95 6.75
C ILE A 15 23.09 16.03 7.71
N ALA A 16 22.39 17.16 7.69
CA ALA A 16 21.13 17.33 8.40
C ALA A 16 20.22 16.16 8.01
N ALA A 17 19.76 15.39 9.01
CA ALA A 17 18.87 14.27 8.79
C ALA A 17 17.60 14.78 8.09
N ALA A 18 17.49 14.52 6.79
CA ALA A 18 16.28 14.76 6.04
C ALA A 18 15.12 14.07 6.77
N LYS A 19 14.02 14.79 6.97
CA LYS A 19 12.76 14.21 7.48
C LYS A 19 12.52 12.90 6.73
N PRO A 20 12.33 11.75 7.41
CA PRO A 20 12.15 10.48 6.72
C PRO A 20 11.03 10.66 5.69
N PRO A 21 11.19 10.14 4.47
CA PRO A 21 10.12 10.19 3.49
C PRO A 21 8.84 9.65 4.15
N PRO A 22 7.66 10.19 3.83
CA PRO A 22 6.43 9.66 4.37
C PRO A 22 6.43 8.14 4.16
N ALA A 23 6.09 7.39 5.22
CA ALA A 23 6.07 5.95 5.19
C ALA A 23 5.29 5.49 3.94
N GLY A 24 5.91 4.61 3.15
CA GLY A 24 5.31 4.05 1.95
C GLY A 24 3.98 3.35 2.28
N PRO A 25 3.12 3.12 1.27
CA PRO A 25 1.76 2.60 1.47
C PRO A 25 1.69 1.25 2.19
N PHE A 26 2.82 0.54 2.31
CA PHE A 26 2.93 -0.79 2.91
C PHE A 26 3.75 -0.83 4.20
N ASP A 27 4.30 0.29 4.65
CA ASP A 27 5.27 0.30 5.76
C ASP A 27 4.65 -0.06 7.12
N SER A 28 3.34 0.14 7.26
CA SER A 28 2.58 -0.25 8.47
C SER A 28 2.21 -1.73 8.53
N LEU A 29 2.50 -2.52 7.49
CA LEU A 29 2.15 -3.93 7.45
C LEU A 29 3.13 -4.78 8.25
N ASN A 30 2.59 -5.69 9.07
CA ASN A 30 3.42 -6.73 9.69
C ASN A 30 3.93 -7.75 8.65
N ALA A 31 4.85 -8.62 9.05
CA ALA A 31 5.49 -9.58 8.15
C ALA A 31 4.49 -10.51 7.42
N GLN A 32 3.46 -11.00 8.12
CA GLN A 32 2.45 -11.90 7.53
C GLN A 32 1.53 -11.16 6.54
N GLN A 33 1.09 -9.96 6.89
CA GLN A 33 0.30 -9.11 6.01
C GLN A 33 1.10 -8.74 4.76
N ARG A 34 2.37 -8.38 4.92
CA ARG A 34 3.28 -8.09 3.80
C ARG A 34 3.47 -9.31 2.91
N ALA A 35 3.66 -10.50 3.47
CA ALA A 35 3.76 -11.73 2.70
C ALA A 35 2.49 -11.99 1.87
N ALA A 36 1.30 -11.78 2.45
CA ALA A 36 0.05 -11.91 1.70
C ALA A 36 -0.11 -10.83 0.61
N VAL A 37 0.30 -9.58 0.88
CA VAL A 37 0.27 -8.49 -0.11
C VAL A 37 1.22 -8.74 -1.27
N MET A 38 2.42 -9.27 -0.99
CA MET A 38 3.48 -9.50 -1.98
C MET A 38 3.42 -10.87 -2.67
N HIS A 39 2.48 -11.74 -2.31
CA HIS A 39 2.32 -13.05 -2.96
C HIS A 39 2.16 -12.91 -4.48
N GLY A 40 2.69 -13.84 -5.27
CA GLY A 40 2.62 -13.78 -6.73
C GLY A 40 1.23 -14.06 -7.31
N ASP A 41 1.20 -14.61 -8.53
CA ASP A 41 -0.03 -14.80 -9.32
C ASP A 41 -0.82 -16.06 -8.96
N ALA A 42 -0.25 -16.95 -8.14
CA ALA A 42 -0.95 -18.14 -7.69
C ALA A 42 -2.11 -17.80 -6.73
N PRO A 43 -3.16 -18.63 -6.68
CA PRO A 43 -4.25 -18.44 -5.72
C PRO A 43 -3.74 -18.46 -4.27
N LEU A 44 -4.18 -17.47 -3.48
CA LEU A 44 -3.83 -17.35 -2.06
C LEU A 44 -5.08 -17.43 -1.17
N ARG A 45 -5.03 -18.28 -0.14
CA ARG A 45 -6.01 -18.31 0.94
C ARG A 45 -5.37 -17.79 2.23
N VAL A 46 -5.96 -16.75 2.81
CA VAL A 46 -5.50 -16.16 4.08
C VAL A 46 -6.42 -16.60 5.22
N LEU A 47 -5.86 -17.26 6.23
CA LEU A 47 -6.55 -17.58 7.48
C LEU A 47 -6.30 -16.45 8.48
N ALA A 48 -7.36 -15.82 8.99
CA ALA A 48 -7.21 -14.60 9.76
C ALA A 48 -8.32 -14.41 10.81
N GLY A 49 -7.92 -14.35 12.08
CA GLY A 49 -8.80 -14.08 13.23
C GLY A 49 -9.34 -12.65 13.28
N ALA A 50 -10.21 -12.35 14.24
CA ALA A 50 -10.66 -10.98 14.49
C ALA A 50 -9.45 -10.06 14.80
N GLY A 51 -9.52 -8.78 14.43
CA GLY A 51 -8.45 -7.81 14.70
C GLY A 51 -7.14 -7.96 13.90
N SER A 52 -6.94 -9.05 13.16
CA SER A 52 -5.70 -9.34 12.39
C SER A 52 -5.41 -8.41 11.19
N GLY A 53 -6.27 -7.41 10.94
CA GLY A 53 -6.09 -6.46 9.85
C GLY A 53 -6.48 -6.98 8.45
N LYS A 54 -7.33 -8.03 8.35
CA LYS A 54 -7.85 -8.58 7.07
C LYS A 54 -8.16 -7.53 5.99
N THR A 55 -8.94 -6.51 6.38
CA THR A 55 -9.38 -5.44 5.48
C THR A 55 -8.21 -4.57 5.01
N MET A 56 -7.23 -4.31 5.88
CA MET A 56 -6.02 -3.58 5.52
C MET A 56 -5.16 -4.39 4.56
N THR A 57 -4.98 -5.69 4.81
CA THR A 57 -4.24 -6.61 3.92
C THR A 57 -4.86 -6.65 2.53
N LEU A 58 -6.19 -6.76 2.42
CA LEU A 58 -6.89 -6.77 1.13
C LEU A 58 -6.76 -5.42 0.40
N ALA A 59 -6.93 -4.29 1.08
CA ALA A 59 -6.74 -2.97 0.49
C ALA A 59 -5.30 -2.74 0.00
N ALA A 60 -4.31 -3.17 0.79
CA ALA A 60 -2.91 -3.11 0.41
C ALA A 60 -2.60 -4.03 -0.78
N ARG A 61 -3.22 -5.21 -0.85
CA ARG A 61 -3.09 -6.12 -2.00
C ARG A 61 -3.61 -5.49 -3.29
N VAL A 62 -4.75 -4.81 -3.23
CA VAL A 62 -5.30 -4.07 -4.39
C VAL A 62 -4.30 -3.02 -4.87
N ALA A 63 -3.77 -2.18 -3.98
CA ALA A 63 -2.77 -1.19 -4.37
C ALA A 63 -1.50 -1.83 -4.93
N ARG A 64 -1.03 -2.93 -4.35
CA ARG A 64 0.15 -3.66 -4.83
C ARG A 64 -0.05 -4.17 -6.27
N LEU A 65 -1.19 -4.76 -6.57
CA LEU A 65 -1.53 -5.26 -7.91
C LEU A 65 -1.59 -4.12 -8.93
N VAL A 66 -2.19 -2.98 -8.57
CA VAL A 66 -2.24 -1.82 -9.48
C VAL A 66 -0.85 -1.22 -9.70
N LEU A 67 -0.01 -1.16 -8.67
CA LEU A 67 1.40 -0.77 -8.82
C LEU A 67 2.19 -1.72 -9.73
N ASP A 68 1.81 -3.00 -9.80
CA ASP A 68 2.34 -3.96 -10.78
C ASP A 68 1.75 -3.82 -12.19
N GLY A 69 0.88 -2.83 -12.42
CA GLY A 69 0.28 -2.55 -13.72
C GLY A 69 -1.08 -3.21 -13.94
N ALA A 70 -1.70 -3.82 -12.92
CA ALA A 70 -3.07 -4.28 -13.05
C ALA A 70 -4.04 -3.09 -13.25
N ASP A 71 -4.89 -3.18 -14.26
CA ASP A 71 -5.96 -2.20 -14.49
C ASP A 71 -7.00 -2.29 -13.35
N PRO A 72 -7.26 -1.20 -12.59
CA PRO A 72 -8.29 -1.17 -11.55
C PRO A 72 -9.68 -1.58 -12.04
N ASN A 73 -9.99 -1.38 -13.33
CA ASN A 73 -11.26 -1.79 -13.93
C ASN A 73 -11.39 -3.30 -14.12
N ARG A 74 -10.32 -4.07 -13.91
CA ARG A 74 -10.29 -5.54 -14.02
C ARG A 74 -10.16 -6.23 -12.65
N LEU A 75 -10.22 -5.48 -11.56
CA LEU A 75 -10.16 -6.00 -10.19
C LEU A 75 -11.56 -6.17 -9.59
N LEU A 76 -11.91 -7.40 -9.19
CA LEU A 76 -13.16 -7.74 -8.52
C LEU A 76 -12.95 -7.84 -7.00
N LEU A 77 -13.67 -7.03 -6.24
CA LEU A 77 -13.65 -7.05 -4.77
C LEU A 77 -15.05 -7.39 -4.24
N LEU A 78 -15.19 -8.53 -3.57
CA LEU A 78 -16.48 -9.03 -3.09
C LEU A 78 -16.54 -9.10 -1.57
N THR A 79 -17.71 -8.75 -1.02
CA THR A 79 -18.02 -8.87 0.40
C THR A 79 -19.47 -9.36 0.59
N PHE A 80 -19.81 -9.80 1.81
CA PHE A 80 -21.16 -10.29 2.12
C PHE A 80 -22.16 -9.19 2.49
N SER A 81 -21.69 -8.02 2.95
CA SER A 81 -22.57 -6.94 3.40
C SER A 81 -22.30 -5.63 2.68
N ARG A 82 -23.35 -4.83 2.47
CA ARG A 82 -23.25 -3.50 1.83
C ARG A 82 -22.29 -2.58 2.57
N ARG A 83 -22.34 -2.60 3.90
CA ARG A 83 -21.44 -1.82 4.76
C ARG A 83 -19.98 -2.25 4.56
N ALA A 84 -19.69 -3.55 4.57
CA ALA A 84 -18.34 -4.05 4.34
C ALA A 84 -17.83 -3.70 2.94
N ALA A 85 -18.69 -3.79 1.91
CA ALA A 85 -18.34 -3.36 0.56
C ALA A 85 -17.93 -1.88 0.53
N GLN A 86 -18.76 -0.99 1.07
CA GLN A 86 -18.49 0.45 1.10
C GLN A 86 -17.20 0.78 1.86
N GLU A 87 -17.02 0.20 3.05
CA GLU A 87 -15.82 0.39 3.85
C GLU A 87 -14.55 -0.13 3.15
N MET A 88 -14.64 -1.30 2.49
CA MET A 88 -13.55 -1.88 1.72
C MET A 88 -13.18 -1.01 0.51
N THR A 89 -14.16 -0.62 -0.31
CA THR A 89 -13.96 0.22 -1.50
C THR A 89 -13.33 1.55 -1.13
N ALA A 90 -13.85 2.23 -0.10
CA ALA A 90 -13.29 3.49 0.36
C ALA A 90 -11.86 3.34 0.88
N ARG A 91 -11.55 2.25 1.60
CA ARG A 91 -10.19 1.99 2.10
C ARG A 91 -9.21 1.68 0.97
N ALA A 92 -9.59 0.78 0.05
CA ALA A 92 -8.77 0.42 -1.10
C ALA A 92 -8.51 1.64 -1.99
N GLY A 93 -9.52 2.46 -2.27
CA GLY A 93 -9.37 3.70 -3.03
C GLY A 93 -8.41 4.70 -2.38
N ARG A 94 -8.50 4.90 -1.05
CA ARG A 94 -7.55 5.78 -0.33
C ARG A 94 -6.12 5.26 -0.38
N LEU A 95 -5.92 3.97 -0.12
CA LEU A 95 -4.58 3.37 -0.11
C LEU A 95 -3.98 3.37 -1.51
N LEU A 96 -4.79 3.10 -2.54
CA LEU A 96 -4.37 3.19 -3.92
C LEU A 96 -4.01 4.62 -4.33
N HIS A 97 -4.80 5.62 -3.92
CA HIS A 97 -4.48 7.03 -4.16
C HIS A 97 -3.14 7.44 -3.54
N GLN A 98 -2.87 7.00 -2.30
CA GLN A 98 -1.58 7.20 -1.64
C GLN A 98 -0.45 6.47 -2.36
N ALA A 99 -0.66 5.20 -2.72
CA ALA A 99 0.34 4.36 -3.36
C ALA A 99 0.78 4.90 -4.74
N LEU A 100 -0.15 5.48 -5.49
CA LEU A 100 0.12 6.13 -6.77
C LEU A 100 0.73 7.53 -6.64
N GLY A 101 0.92 8.04 -5.41
CA GLY A 101 1.45 9.39 -5.18
C GLY A 101 0.56 10.50 -5.72
N LEU A 102 -0.75 10.26 -5.80
CA LEU A 102 -1.70 11.24 -6.31
C LEU A 102 -1.80 12.43 -5.35
N ARG A 103 -1.98 13.63 -5.91
CA ARG A 103 -2.25 14.84 -5.14
C ARG A 103 -3.65 14.76 -4.55
N ALA A 104 -3.87 15.38 -3.39
CA ALA A 104 -5.17 15.42 -2.72
C ALA A 104 -6.31 15.98 -3.59
N THR A 105 -6.00 16.81 -4.60
CA THR A 105 -6.97 17.37 -5.56
C THR A 105 -7.34 16.42 -6.69
N GLN A 106 -6.56 15.36 -6.91
CA GLN A 106 -6.85 14.35 -7.92
C GLN A 106 -7.89 13.36 -7.40
N ALA A 107 -8.80 12.94 -8.27
CA ALA A 107 -9.76 11.89 -7.91
C ALA A 107 -9.03 10.59 -7.54
N ALA A 108 -9.52 9.89 -6.52
CA ALA A 108 -9.06 8.55 -6.23
C ALA A 108 -9.47 7.61 -7.38
N PRO A 109 -8.63 6.64 -7.77
CA PRO A 109 -9.01 5.67 -8.79
C PRO A 109 -10.25 4.89 -8.34
N THR A 110 -11.14 4.63 -9.29
CA THR A 110 -12.38 3.89 -9.04
C THR A 110 -12.11 2.39 -9.10
N LEU A 111 -12.85 1.63 -8.29
CA LEU A 111 -12.90 0.17 -8.31
C LEU A 111 -14.32 -0.24 -8.69
N PRO A 112 -14.67 -0.23 -10.00
CA PRO A 112 -16.06 -0.37 -10.43
C PRO A 112 -16.68 -1.73 -10.08
N TRP A 113 -15.84 -2.76 -9.94
CA TRP A 113 -16.25 -4.12 -9.55
C TRP A 113 -16.06 -4.40 -8.06
N ALA A 114 -16.24 -3.39 -7.20
CA ALA A 114 -16.23 -3.56 -5.76
C ALA A 114 -17.65 -3.51 -5.18
N GLY A 115 -18.11 -4.59 -4.55
CA GLY A 115 -19.50 -4.69 -4.12
C GLY A 115 -19.83 -5.91 -3.26
N THR A 116 -21.12 -6.15 -3.11
CA THR A 116 -21.63 -7.43 -2.57
C THR A 116 -21.81 -8.44 -3.69
N PHE A 117 -21.85 -9.73 -3.35
CA PHE A 117 -22.16 -10.79 -4.31
C PHE A 117 -23.45 -10.49 -5.11
N HIS A 118 -24.53 -10.11 -4.42
CA HIS A 118 -25.81 -9.80 -5.08
C HIS A 118 -25.74 -8.56 -5.97
N ALA A 119 -25.08 -7.48 -5.52
CA ALA A 119 -25.02 -6.24 -6.29
C ALA A 119 -24.17 -6.38 -7.57
N ILE A 120 -23.09 -7.16 -7.50
CA ILE A 120 -22.25 -7.43 -8.67
C ILE A 120 -22.92 -8.46 -9.59
N GLY A 121 -23.54 -9.51 -9.03
CA GLY A 121 -24.19 -10.55 -9.83
C GLY A 121 -25.46 -10.11 -10.56
N ALA A 122 -26.08 -8.99 -10.16
CA ALA A 122 -27.25 -8.42 -10.81
C ALA A 122 -26.92 -7.35 -11.88
N ARG A 123 -25.64 -7.10 -12.14
CA ARG A 123 -25.14 -6.09 -13.08
C ARG A 123 -24.89 -6.72 -14.45
#